data_AF-A0A0Q4PP13-F1
#
_entry.id   AF-A0A0Q4PP13-F1
#
_cell.length_a   1.000
_cell.length_b   1.000
_cell.length_c   1.000
_cell.angle_alpha   90.00
_cell.angle_beta   90.00
_cell.angle_gamma   90.00
#
_symmetry.space_group_name_H-M   'P 1'
#
loop_
_entity.id
_entity.type
_entity.pdbx_description
1 polymer ?
#
loop_
_entity_poly.entity_id
_entity_poly.type
_entity_poly.pdbx_seq_one_letter_code
_entity_poly.pdbx_strand_id
1 'polypeptide(L)'
;MNILRDLFGPKSKRAVSAPDGPPARDLAGSGRENPITALLTAWRLPLDEPRSVIEARNGIVSDPIYNWPTLLLPEAEQLPGAMRPWAAYVHDRTPPQFPISRFSGLVWLADDADFNLRRTGEHIAKTLGPAPIGRRWNTVVASWTSDLAEIRLTAWPPHLQSDNLQNPAEERNPRLRSACHVEIATGLCLTLSEVERQWVSSSQRLRPLSIGGTPPQSSAPLETQLEYARRLEAGISTEPRLSIAAGGEALVVLSSQLYVIPRSAIRRLEVVRLTPAKGSGGATLYAICDSAAPNSEGQSLFLAADPKTDGLNEFAQNLADQIGCPLDIGPAFADC
;
A
#
# COMPACT_ATOMS: atom_id res chain seq x y z
N MET A 1 -19.45 2.47 6.81
CA MET A 1 -19.29 3.66 7.68
C MET A 1 -18.62 3.21 8.99
N ASN A 2 -17.30 3.40 9.05
CA ASN A 2 -16.31 3.21 10.13
C ASN A 2 -14.93 3.23 9.40
N ILE A 3 -14.49 4.35 8.83
CA ILE A 3 -13.83 5.53 9.45
C ILE A 3 -12.45 5.17 10.04
N LEU A 4 -11.42 5.49 9.25
CA LEU A 4 -10.32 6.38 9.63
C LEU A 4 -9.65 6.10 10.99
N ARG A 5 -8.87 5.02 11.10
CA ARG A 5 -7.95 4.83 12.23
C ARG A 5 -6.45 4.93 11.94
N ASP A 6 -6.05 5.04 10.67
CA ASP A 6 -4.61 4.96 10.32
C ASP A 6 -3.99 6.28 9.83
N LEU A 7 -4.61 7.45 10.09
CA LEU A 7 -4.16 8.72 9.49
C LEU A 7 -3.85 9.90 10.44
N PHE A 8 -3.85 9.74 11.78
CA PHE A 8 -3.52 10.86 12.69
C PHE A 8 -2.35 10.54 13.65
N GLY A 9 -1.38 11.47 13.69
CA GLY A 9 -0.01 11.34 14.23
C GLY A 9 0.19 11.33 15.76
N PRO A 10 1.34 11.85 16.26
CA PRO A 10 2.30 11.11 17.05
C PRO A 10 1.90 10.94 18.52
N LYS A 11 1.97 9.70 19.04
CA LYS A 11 2.03 9.47 20.48
C LYS A 11 3.46 9.67 20.97
N SER A 12 3.72 10.85 21.53
CA SER A 12 4.80 11.07 22.49
C SER A 12 4.51 10.29 23.79
N LYS A 13 4.82 9.00 23.76
CA LYS A 13 5.50 8.31 24.86
C LYS A 13 6.80 7.84 24.23
N ARG A 14 7.91 7.86 24.95
CA ARG A 14 9.16 7.23 24.51
C ARG A 14 8.82 5.79 24.09
N ALA A 15 8.58 5.59 22.80
CA ALA A 15 8.39 4.29 22.23
C ALA A 15 9.75 3.65 22.41
N VAL A 16 9.83 2.63 23.25
CA VAL A 16 10.91 1.66 23.11
C VAL A 16 10.82 1.25 21.65
N SER A 17 11.80 1.66 20.85
CA SER A 17 11.88 1.30 19.45
C SER A 17 11.69 -0.21 19.41
N ALA A 18 10.57 -0.65 18.84
CA ALA A 18 10.38 -2.06 18.61
C ALA A 18 11.59 -2.55 17.81
N PRO A 19 12.09 -3.77 18.06
CA PRO A 19 13.18 -4.29 17.25
C PRO A 19 12.76 -4.19 15.78
N ASP A 20 13.51 -3.41 15.01
CA ASP A 20 13.43 -3.45 13.56
C ASP A 20 13.62 -4.92 13.21
N GLY A 21 12.62 -5.50 12.53
CA GLY A 21 12.67 -6.89 12.14
C GLY A 21 13.93 -7.19 11.32
N PRO A 22 14.21 -8.46 11.01
CA PRO A 22 15.32 -8.80 10.14
C PRO A 22 15.24 -7.96 8.85
N PRO A 23 16.36 -7.39 8.36
CA PRO A 23 16.33 -6.64 7.11
C PRO A 23 15.90 -7.58 5.97
N ALA A 24 15.17 -7.03 5.01
CA ALA A 24 14.86 -7.75 3.78
C ALA A 24 16.15 -8.14 3.06
N ARG A 25 16.14 -9.30 2.39
CA ARG A 25 17.18 -9.63 1.43
C ARG A 25 16.97 -8.81 0.18
N ASP A 26 17.82 -7.82 -0.02
CA ASP A 26 17.87 -7.05 -1.27
C ASP A 26 18.52 -7.88 -2.38
N LEU A 27 17.72 -8.20 -3.39
CA LEU A 27 18.12 -8.88 -4.61
C LEU A 27 18.49 -7.80 -5.63
N ALA A 28 19.65 -7.16 -5.42
CA ALA A 28 20.17 -6.15 -6.33
C ALA A 28 20.08 -6.65 -7.78
N GLY A 29 19.51 -5.81 -8.66
CA GLY A 29 19.25 -6.18 -10.05
C GLY A 29 20.52 -6.64 -10.75
N SER A 30 20.61 -7.93 -11.07
CA SER A 30 21.78 -8.55 -11.71
C SER A 30 21.95 -8.19 -13.20
N GLY A 31 21.35 -7.07 -13.65
CA GLY A 31 21.37 -6.60 -15.03
C GLY A 31 20.50 -7.41 -16.01
N ARG A 32 19.89 -8.51 -15.56
CA ARG A 32 18.99 -9.37 -16.34
C ARG A 32 17.73 -9.65 -15.52
N GLU A 33 16.69 -8.83 -15.73
CA GLU A 33 15.34 -9.02 -15.19
C GLU A 33 15.21 -8.98 -13.64
N ASN A 34 14.05 -8.55 -13.13
CA ASN A 34 13.77 -8.54 -11.69
C ASN A 34 13.59 -10.00 -11.21
N PRO A 35 14.41 -10.52 -10.27
CA PRO A 35 14.33 -11.92 -9.86
C PRO A 35 13.00 -12.33 -9.22
N ILE A 36 12.33 -11.39 -8.52
CA ILE A 36 10.99 -11.64 -7.98
C ILE A 36 10.01 -11.78 -9.14
N THR A 37 9.98 -10.84 -10.09
CA THR A 37 9.12 -10.91 -11.28
C THR A 37 9.33 -12.20 -12.07
N ALA A 38 10.57 -12.66 -12.25
CA ALA A 38 10.89 -13.92 -12.89
C ALA A 38 10.31 -15.13 -12.13
N LEU A 39 10.40 -15.15 -10.80
CA LEU A 39 9.79 -16.19 -9.96
C LEU A 39 8.25 -16.17 -10.06
N LEU A 40 7.63 -14.99 -10.01
CA LEU A 40 6.17 -14.87 -10.12
C LEU A 40 5.67 -15.35 -11.48
N THR A 41 6.44 -15.09 -12.54
CA THR A 41 6.17 -15.60 -13.90
C THR A 41 6.31 -17.12 -13.95
N ALA A 42 7.34 -17.70 -13.32
CA ALA A 42 7.50 -19.14 -13.21
C ALA A 42 6.31 -19.80 -12.48
N TRP A 43 5.77 -19.12 -11.45
CA TRP A 43 4.54 -19.53 -10.78
C TRP A 43 3.25 -19.26 -11.58
N ARG A 44 3.35 -18.73 -12.80
CA ARG A 44 2.21 -18.42 -13.67
C ARG A 44 1.19 -17.47 -13.02
N LEU A 45 1.67 -16.52 -12.22
CA LEU A 45 0.83 -15.43 -11.73
C LEU A 45 0.58 -14.42 -12.86
N PRO A 46 -0.63 -13.87 -13.01
CA PRO A 46 -0.98 -12.97 -14.10
C PRO A 46 -0.46 -11.55 -13.83
N LEU A 47 0.78 -11.27 -14.20
CA LEU A 47 1.44 -9.99 -13.89
C LEU A 47 1.04 -8.84 -14.82
N ASP A 48 0.64 -9.17 -16.06
CA ASP A 48 0.38 -8.19 -17.12
C ASP A 48 -1.11 -8.10 -17.51
N GLU A 49 -1.92 -9.09 -17.11
CA GLU A 49 -3.34 -9.11 -17.43
C GLU A 49 -4.11 -8.13 -16.54
N PRO A 50 -4.94 -7.23 -17.12
CA PRO A 50 -5.80 -6.36 -16.33
C PRO A 50 -6.70 -7.17 -15.39
N ARG A 51 -6.91 -6.65 -14.18
CA ARG A 51 -7.76 -7.29 -13.18
C ARG A 51 -9.16 -7.60 -13.72
N SER A 52 -9.76 -6.69 -14.49
CA SER A 52 -11.06 -6.90 -15.16
C SER A 52 -11.11 -8.16 -16.02
N VAL A 53 -10.01 -8.51 -16.70
CA VAL A 53 -9.92 -9.75 -17.51
C VAL A 53 -9.88 -10.97 -16.61
N ILE A 54 -9.10 -10.92 -15.52
CA ILE A 54 -9.03 -11.99 -14.52
C ILE A 54 -10.37 -12.18 -13.81
N GLU A 55 -11.06 -11.10 -13.47
CA GLU A 55 -12.40 -11.11 -12.88
C GLU A 55 -13.42 -11.76 -13.81
N ALA A 56 -13.41 -11.42 -15.10
CA ALA A 56 -14.30 -12.03 -16.09
C ALA A 56 -14.02 -13.52 -16.29
N ARG A 57 -12.75 -13.93 -16.21
CA ARG A 57 -12.33 -15.34 -16.40
C ARG A 57 -12.63 -16.21 -15.18
N ASN A 58 -12.29 -15.74 -13.98
CA ASN A 58 -12.29 -16.56 -12.77
C ASN A 58 -13.52 -16.30 -11.87
N GLY A 59 -14.20 -15.16 -12.06
CA GLY A 59 -15.23 -14.68 -11.15
C GLY A 59 -14.68 -14.23 -9.80
N ILE A 60 -15.46 -13.40 -9.10
CA ILE A 60 -15.20 -13.01 -7.72
C ILE A 60 -15.90 -14.01 -6.80
N VAL A 61 -15.16 -14.63 -5.90
CA VAL A 61 -15.69 -15.61 -4.93
C VAL A 61 -15.43 -15.17 -3.50
N SER A 62 -16.12 -15.79 -2.54
CA SER A 62 -15.79 -15.61 -1.13
C SER A 62 -14.57 -16.46 -0.77
N ASP A 63 -13.56 -15.84 -0.17
CA ASP A 63 -12.37 -16.52 0.30
C ASP A 63 -12.75 -17.64 1.29
N PRO A 64 -12.32 -18.90 1.07
CA PRO A 64 -12.76 -20.03 1.88
C PRO A 64 -12.28 -19.98 3.34
N ILE A 65 -11.37 -19.05 3.67
CA ILE A 65 -10.76 -18.90 4.98
C ILE A 65 -11.25 -17.60 5.63
N TYR A 66 -11.16 -16.48 4.91
CA TYR A 66 -11.49 -15.15 5.44
C TYR A 66 -12.90 -14.66 5.13
N ASN A 67 -13.65 -15.33 4.25
CA ASN A 67 -14.95 -14.89 3.72
C ASN A 67 -14.92 -13.52 3.03
N TRP A 68 -13.75 -13.07 2.58
CA TRP A 68 -13.60 -11.80 1.86
C TRP A 68 -13.81 -12.00 0.35
N PRO A 69 -14.35 -11.02 -0.38
CA PRO A 69 -14.36 -11.05 -1.83
C PRO A 69 -12.93 -11.17 -2.39
N THR A 70 -12.68 -12.20 -3.19
CA THR A 70 -11.33 -12.51 -3.66
C THR A 70 -11.34 -13.12 -5.06
N LEU A 71 -10.25 -12.91 -5.78
CA LEU A 71 -9.94 -13.62 -7.01
C LEU A 71 -9.01 -14.78 -6.68
N LEU A 72 -9.48 -16.00 -6.87
CA LEU A 72 -8.63 -17.19 -6.75
C LEU A 72 -7.95 -17.49 -8.08
N LEU A 73 -6.69 -17.92 -8.01
CA LEU A 73 -5.83 -18.20 -9.15
C LEU A 73 -5.44 -19.69 -9.14
N PRO A 74 -6.37 -20.60 -9.48
CA PRO A 74 -6.14 -22.05 -9.39
C PRO A 74 -5.11 -22.57 -10.39
N GLU A 75 -4.88 -21.85 -11.49
CA GLU A 75 -3.94 -22.22 -12.55
C GLU A 75 -2.47 -21.89 -12.20
N ALA A 76 -2.25 -21.01 -11.23
CA ALA A 76 -0.93 -20.67 -10.74
C ALA A 76 -0.29 -21.85 -9.99
N GLU A 77 1.04 -21.95 -10.05
CA GLU A 77 1.79 -22.93 -9.25
C GLU A 77 1.60 -22.65 -7.76
N GLN A 78 1.25 -23.70 -7.02
CA GLN A 78 0.97 -23.60 -5.58
C GLN A 78 2.22 -23.89 -4.77
N LEU A 79 2.38 -23.13 -3.67
CA LEU A 79 3.41 -23.45 -2.69
C LEU A 79 3.11 -24.80 -2.02
N PRO A 80 4.15 -25.57 -1.65
CA PRO A 80 3.95 -26.80 -0.87
C PRO A 80 3.20 -26.48 0.43
N GLY A 81 2.11 -27.20 0.69
CA GLY A 81 1.25 -26.96 1.86
C GLY A 81 0.30 -25.78 1.72
N ALA A 82 0.09 -25.26 0.51
CA ALA A 82 -0.90 -24.21 0.25
C ALA A 82 -2.28 -24.62 0.77
N MET A 83 -2.88 -23.77 1.61
CA MET A 83 -4.20 -24.01 2.19
C MET A 83 -5.33 -23.68 1.20
N ARG A 84 -5.02 -22.92 0.15
CA ARG A 84 -5.92 -22.46 -0.92
C ARG A 84 -5.07 -21.98 -2.11
N PRO A 85 -5.66 -21.83 -3.32
CA PRO A 85 -5.00 -21.14 -4.42
C PRO A 85 -4.50 -19.74 -4.02
N TRP A 86 -3.46 -19.26 -4.69
CA TRP A 86 -3.09 -17.84 -4.69
C TRP A 86 -4.32 -16.96 -4.87
N ALA A 87 -4.35 -15.84 -4.15
CA ALA A 87 -5.47 -14.93 -4.27
C ALA A 87 -5.10 -13.46 -4.24
N ALA A 88 -5.94 -12.68 -4.91
CA ALA A 88 -5.91 -11.24 -4.88
C ALA A 88 -7.23 -10.73 -4.30
N TYR A 89 -7.18 -9.98 -3.20
CA TYR A 89 -8.38 -9.44 -2.60
C TYR A 89 -9.03 -8.41 -3.51
N VAL A 90 -10.36 -8.39 -3.52
CA VAL A 90 -11.14 -7.43 -4.28
C VAL A 90 -11.62 -6.33 -3.36
N HIS A 91 -11.25 -5.10 -3.69
CA HIS A 91 -11.75 -3.90 -3.04
C HIS A 91 -12.50 -3.07 -4.08
N ASP A 92 -13.64 -2.51 -3.69
CA ASP A 92 -14.49 -1.65 -4.54
C ASP A 92 -13.80 -0.35 -5.01
N ARG A 93 -12.65 -0.01 -4.41
CA ARG A 93 -11.81 1.14 -4.71
C ARG A 93 -10.59 0.78 -5.57
N THR A 94 -10.43 -0.49 -5.94
CA THR A 94 -9.35 -0.92 -6.83
C THR A 94 -9.76 -0.67 -8.29
N PRO A 95 -8.98 0.12 -9.05
CA PRO A 95 -9.28 0.35 -10.46
C PRO A 95 -9.04 -0.94 -11.27
N PRO A 96 -10.03 -1.44 -12.03
CA PRO A 96 -9.98 -2.78 -12.64
C PRO A 96 -9.15 -2.85 -13.94
N GLN A 97 -8.68 -1.71 -14.45
CA GLN A 97 -7.85 -1.63 -15.65
C GLN A 97 -6.39 -2.01 -15.41
N PHE A 98 -5.91 -1.99 -14.16
CA PHE A 98 -4.54 -2.37 -13.84
C PHE A 98 -4.41 -3.87 -13.59
N PRO A 99 -3.22 -4.44 -13.86
CA PRO A 99 -2.91 -5.78 -13.37
C PRO A 99 -2.97 -5.87 -11.85
N ILE A 100 -3.09 -7.10 -11.36
CA ILE A 100 -3.07 -7.37 -9.92
C ILE A 100 -1.69 -6.98 -9.37
N SER A 101 -1.67 -6.09 -8.38
CA SER A 101 -0.41 -5.61 -7.81
C SER A 101 -0.01 -6.37 -6.54
N ARG A 102 -0.95 -7.13 -5.96
CA ARG A 102 -0.72 -7.91 -4.73
C ARG A 102 -1.37 -9.28 -4.78
N PHE A 103 -0.60 -10.29 -4.38
CA PHE A 103 -1.08 -11.65 -4.18
C PHE A 103 -0.88 -12.08 -2.73
N SER A 104 -1.72 -12.99 -2.29
CA SER A 104 -1.69 -13.58 -0.96
C SER A 104 -1.75 -15.11 -1.07
N GLY A 105 -0.96 -15.77 -0.25
CA GLY A 105 -0.91 -17.20 -0.07
C GLY A 105 -0.90 -17.57 1.41
N LEU A 106 -1.30 -18.79 1.71
CA LEU A 106 -1.27 -19.36 3.06
C LEU A 106 -0.68 -20.76 2.98
N VAL A 107 0.35 -21.02 3.78
CA VAL A 107 1.01 -22.33 3.85
C VAL A 107 0.88 -22.90 5.25
N TRP A 108 0.44 -24.15 5.34
CA TRP A 108 0.42 -24.92 6.58
C TRP A 108 0.94 -26.34 6.31
N LEU A 109 1.96 -26.74 7.06
CA LEU A 109 2.60 -28.06 6.96
C LEU A 109 2.54 -28.81 8.31
N ALA A 110 2.57 -28.07 9.42
CA ALA A 110 2.46 -28.59 10.77
C ALA A 110 1.84 -27.55 11.74
N ASP A 111 1.47 -27.99 12.94
CA ASP A 111 1.05 -27.12 14.05
C ASP A 111 2.24 -26.39 14.73
N ASP A 112 3.15 -25.85 13.91
CA ASP A 112 4.33 -25.08 14.31
C ASP A 112 4.55 -23.93 13.31
N ALA A 113 4.35 -22.70 13.80
CA ALA A 113 4.44 -21.47 13.01
C ALA A 113 5.85 -21.21 12.49
N ASP A 114 6.85 -21.44 13.33
CA ASP A 114 8.25 -21.27 13.00
C ASP A 114 8.69 -22.30 11.96
N PHE A 115 8.21 -23.54 12.08
CA PHE A 115 8.44 -24.59 11.09
C PHE A 115 7.83 -24.23 9.73
N ASN A 116 6.56 -23.81 9.71
CA ASN A 116 5.87 -23.45 8.47
C ASN A 116 6.57 -22.28 7.75
N LEU A 117 6.99 -21.24 8.49
CA LEU A 117 7.72 -20.12 7.92
C LEU A 117 9.08 -20.55 7.38
N ARG A 118 9.87 -21.32 8.13
CA ARG A 118 11.17 -21.83 7.67
C ARG A 118 11.05 -22.67 6.41
N ARG A 119 10.11 -23.62 6.36
CA ARG A 119 9.91 -24.49 5.18
C ARG A 119 9.44 -23.72 3.96
N THR A 120 8.54 -22.76 4.14
CA THR A 120 8.11 -21.87 3.05
C THR A 120 9.27 -21.03 2.55
N GLY A 121 10.07 -20.48 3.48
CA GLY A 121 11.27 -19.71 3.14
C GLY A 121 12.34 -20.53 2.43
N GLU A 122 12.60 -21.77 2.87
CA GLU A 122 13.50 -22.72 2.21
C GLU A 122 13.06 -23.02 0.78
N HIS A 123 11.75 -23.15 0.52
CA HIS A 123 11.22 -23.37 -0.82
C HIS A 123 11.52 -22.18 -1.74
N ILE A 124 11.22 -20.95 -1.30
CA ILE A 124 11.48 -19.71 -2.07
C ILE A 124 12.99 -19.48 -2.24
N ALA A 125 13.78 -19.81 -1.22
CA ALA A 125 15.23 -19.65 -1.23
C ALA A 125 15.94 -20.52 -2.27
N LYS A 126 15.30 -21.58 -2.80
CA LYS A 126 15.84 -22.35 -3.94
C LYS A 126 16.05 -21.48 -5.17
N THR A 127 15.23 -20.44 -5.36
CA THR A 127 15.32 -19.52 -6.49
C THR A 127 15.97 -18.20 -6.11
N LEU A 128 15.58 -17.60 -4.97
CA LEU A 128 16.00 -16.24 -4.59
C LEU A 128 17.18 -16.21 -3.60
N GLY A 129 17.64 -17.37 -3.13
CA GLY A 129 18.56 -17.49 -2.01
C GLY A 129 17.89 -17.22 -0.65
N PRO A 130 18.56 -17.55 0.46
CA PRO A 130 17.96 -17.47 1.79
C PRO A 130 17.79 -16.01 2.26
N ALA A 131 16.61 -15.65 2.73
CA ALA A 131 16.36 -14.39 3.42
C ALA A 131 16.61 -14.51 4.94
N PRO A 132 17.05 -13.43 5.61
CA PRO A 132 17.11 -13.39 7.07
C PRO A 132 15.73 -13.63 7.69
N ILE A 133 15.66 -14.57 8.64
CA ILE A 133 14.46 -14.85 9.45
C ILE A 133 14.68 -14.24 10.84
N GLY A 134 13.65 -13.58 11.36
CA GLY A 134 13.75 -12.90 12.65
C GLY A 134 12.41 -12.39 13.15
N ARG A 135 12.42 -11.91 14.39
CA ARG A 135 11.20 -11.43 15.05
C ARG A 135 10.91 -9.99 14.70
N ARG A 136 9.64 -9.66 14.50
CA ARG A 136 9.12 -8.31 14.39
C ARG A 136 7.85 -8.21 15.24
N TRP A 137 7.93 -7.51 16.37
CA TRP A 137 6.89 -7.50 17.40
C TRP A 137 6.51 -8.92 17.88
N ASN A 138 5.24 -9.31 17.73
CA ASN A 138 4.68 -10.62 18.04
C ASN A 138 4.70 -11.59 16.84
N THR A 139 5.45 -11.27 15.77
CA THR A 139 5.54 -12.10 14.57
C THR A 139 6.96 -12.55 14.30
N VAL A 140 7.09 -13.60 13.49
CA VAL A 140 8.33 -13.99 12.82
C VAL A 140 8.17 -13.68 11.35
N VAL A 141 9.18 -13.05 10.76
CA VAL A 141 9.14 -12.58 9.38
C VAL A 141 10.40 -12.95 8.61
N ALA A 142 10.26 -13.05 7.30
CA ALA A 142 11.36 -13.07 6.34
C ALA A 142 10.90 -12.35 5.06
N SER A 143 11.79 -11.66 4.38
CA SER A 143 11.42 -10.94 3.16
C SER A 143 12.53 -10.88 2.13
N TRP A 144 12.12 -10.85 0.86
CA TRP A 144 12.94 -10.56 -0.30
C TRP A 144 12.42 -9.29 -0.95
N THR A 145 13.31 -8.40 -1.33
CA THR A 145 12.97 -7.21 -2.11
C THR A 145 13.82 -7.19 -3.37
N SER A 146 13.24 -6.70 -4.47
CA SER A 146 13.99 -6.34 -5.66
C SER A 146 13.30 -5.15 -6.27
N ASP A 147 13.97 -4.01 -6.24
CA ASP A 147 13.37 -2.73 -6.65
C ASP A 147 12.09 -2.42 -5.84
N LEU A 148 10.91 -2.32 -6.47
CA LEU A 148 9.63 -2.11 -5.76
C LEU A 148 8.91 -3.42 -5.41
N ALA A 149 9.38 -4.55 -5.93
CA ALA A 149 8.76 -5.86 -5.70
C ALA A 149 9.19 -6.43 -4.35
N GLU A 150 8.26 -7.11 -3.67
CA GLU A 150 8.49 -7.73 -2.37
C GLU A 150 7.79 -9.09 -2.31
N ILE A 151 8.48 -10.07 -1.73
CA ILE A 151 7.86 -11.28 -1.18
C ILE A 151 8.10 -11.26 0.32
N ARG A 152 7.04 -11.32 1.11
CA ARG A 152 7.10 -11.32 2.58
C ARG A 152 6.43 -12.56 3.15
N LEU A 153 7.12 -13.20 4.08
CA LEU A 153 6.60 -14.26 4.93
C LEU A 153 6.33 -13.69 6.30
N THR A 154 5.16 -14.00 6.84
CA THR A 154 4.77 -13.64 8.21
C THR A 154 4.14 -14.85 8.89
N ALA A 155 4.52 -15.11 10.12
CA ALA A 155 3.85 -16.08 10.98
C ALA A 155 3.65 -15.51 12.38
N TRP A 156 2.62 -15.99 13.08
CA TRP A 156 2.26 -15.58 14.44
C TRP A 156 2.44 -16.77 15.40
N PRO A 157 3.66 -17.08 15.85
CA PRO A 157 3.86 -18.21 16.76
C PRO A 157 2.99 -18.07 18.02
N PRO A 158 2.29 -19.12 18.46
CA PRO A 158 1.39 -19.07 19.62
C PRO A 158 2.10 -18.57 20.89
N HIS A 159 3.36 -18.96 21.09
CA HIS A 159 4.17 -18.54 22.23
C HIS A 159 4.55 -17.04 22.23
N LEU A 160 4.27 -16.32 21.14
CA LEU A 160 4.44 -14.87 21.02
C LEU A 160 3.11 -14.11 21.07
N GLN A 161 1.98 -14.81 21.10
CA GLN A 161 0.65 -14.21 21.13
C GLN A 161 0.16 -14.06 22.58
N SER A 162 -0.73 -13.09 22.79
CA SER A 162 -1.42 -12.95 24.07
C SER A 162 -2.47 -14.05 24.24
N ASP A 163 -2.60 -14.61 25.45
CA ASP A 163 -3.42 -15.78 25.77
C ASP A 163 -4.94 -15.65 25.55
N ASN A 164 -5.44 -14.48 25.14
CA ASN A 164 -6.87 -14.19 24.95
C ASN A 164 -7.21 -13.57 23.58
N LEU A 165 -6.34 -13.69 22.58
CA LEU A 165 -6.64 -13.23 21.24
C LEU A 165 -7.71 -14.13 20.61
N GLN A 166 -8.91 -13.56 20.39
CA GLN A 166 -9.97 -14.20 19.63
C GLN A 166 -9.90 -13.76 18.17
N ASN A 167 -9.75 -14.73 17.28
CA ASN A 167 -9.74 -14.51 15.84
C ASN A 167 -10.79 -15.40 15.19
N PRO A 168 -11.92 -14.85 14.71
CA PRO A 168 -12.97 -15.62 14.07
C PRO A 168 -12.50 -16.45 12.88
N ALA A 169 -11.42 -16.04 12.20
CA ALA A 169 -10.85 -16.84 11.11
C ALA A 169 -10.17 -18.11 11.63
N GLU A 170 -9.47 -18.03 12.76
CA GLU A 170 -8.85 -19.20 13.41
C GLU A 170 -9.89 -20.14 14.02
N GLU A 171 -11.02 -19.64 14.48
CA GLU A 171 -12.14 -20.49 14.91
C GLU A 171 -12.71 -21.29 13.74
N ARG A 172 -12.86 -20.66 12.57
CA ARG A 172 -13.31 -21.35 11.34
C ARG A 172 -12.26 -22.32 10.80
N ASN A 173 -10.97 -21.95 10.85
CA ASN A 173 -9.88 -22.79 10.37
C ASN A 173 -8.69 -22.75 11.36
N PRO A 174 -8.65 -23.69 12.32
CA PRO A 174 -7.65 -23.72 13.38
C PRO A 174 -6.19 -23.75 12.91
N ARG A 175 -5.95 -24.24 11.69
CA ARG A 175 -4.61 -24.27 11.07
C ARG A 175 -3.99 -22.87 10.92
N LEU A 176 -4.81 -21.82 10.86
CA LEU A 176 -4.31 -20.44 10.76
C LEU A 176 -3.43 -20.02 11.94
N ARG A 177 -3.62 -20.61 13.12
CA ARG A 177 -2.81 -20.32 14.31
C ARG A 177 -1.31 -20.56 14.12
N SER A 178 -0.96 -21.46 13.20
CA SER A 178 0.42 -21.77 12.86
C SER A 178 0.74 -21.54 11.38
N ALA A 179 -0.21 -21.06 10.56
CA ALA A 179 0.04 -20.88 9.13
C ALA A 179 1.12 -19.81 8.89
N CYS A 180 1.91 -20.03 7.82
CA CYS A 180 2.76 -18.99 7.25
C CYS A 180 1.95 -18.24 6.19
N HIS A 181 1.84 -16.93 6.37
CA HIS A 181 1.27 -16.02 5.40
C HIS A 181 2.34 -15.59 4.41
N VAL A 182 2.00 -15.64 3.13
CA VAL A 182 2.86 -15.21 2.03
C VAL A 182 2.19 -14.03 1.35
N GLU A 183 2.81 -12.87 1.44
CA GLU A 183 2.34 -11.64 0.78
C GLU A 183 3.31 -11.28 -0.33
N ILE A 184 2.76 -10.93 -1.50
CA ILE A 184 3.53 -10.53 -2.67
C ILE A 184 3.08 -9.14 -3.07
N ALA A 185 4.03 -8.24 -3.24
CA ALA A 185 3.86 -7.00 -3.99
C ALA A 185 4.65 -7.14 -5.30
N THR A 186 3.98 -6.99 -6.45
CA THR A 186 4.60 -7.24 -7.76
C THR A 186 5.61 -6.17 -8.18
N GLY A 187 5.63 -5.02 -7.50
CA GLY A 187 6.41 -3.86 -7.91
C GLY A 187 5.71 -2.99 -8.96
N LEU A 188 4.47 -3.30 -9.34
CA LEU A 188 3.70 -2.52 -10.32
C LEU A 188 3.63 -1.05 -9.90
N CYS A 189 4.21 -0.19 -10.72
CA CYS A 189 4.20 1.25 -10.56
C CYS A 189 4.40 1.90 -11.93
N LEU A 190 3.55 2.86 -12.28
CA LEU A 190 3.60 3.50 -13.60
C LEU A 190 4.81 4.43 -13.71
N THR A 191 5.50 4.41 -14.83
CA THR A 191 6.57 5.38 -15.11
C THR A 191 5.99 6.74 -15.46
N LEU A 192 6.79 7.80 -15.31
CA LEU A 192 6.38 9.13 -15.76
C LEU A 192 6.32 9.17 -17.29
N SER A 193 5.20 9.65 -17.81
CA SER A 193 5.11 10.12 -19.20
C SER A 193 6.00 11.34 -19.43
N GLU A 194 6.23 11.71 -20.68
CA GLU A 194 7.03 12.89 -21.02
C GLU A 194 6.46 14.18 -20.44
N VAL A 195 5.13 14.35 -20.51
CA VAL A 195 4.41 15.49 -19.93
C VAL A 195 4.55 15.51 -18.40
N GLU A 196 4.40 14.36 -17.75
CA GLU A 196 4.55 14.28 -16.29
C GLU A 196 5.99 14.56 -15.84
N ARG A 197 7.01 14.12 -16.60
CA ARG A 197 8.41 14.49 -16.35
C ARG A 197 8.62 16.00 -16.45
N GLN A 198 8.00 16.65 -17.43
CA GLN A 198 8.04 18.10 -17.54
C GLN A 198 7.38 18.78 -16.35
N TRP A 199 6.21 18.31 -15.89
CA TRP A 199 5.55 18.84 -14.70
C TRP A 199 6.40 18.66 -13.44
N VAL A 200 6.96 17.47 -13.22
CA VAL A 200 7.80 17.20 -12.04
C VAL A 200 9.04 18.09 -12.04
N SER A 201 9.71 18.25 -13.18
CA SER A 201 10.93 19.05 -13.30
C SER A 201 10.70 20.57 -13.21
N SER A 202 9.55 21.06 -13.67
CA SER A 202 9.20 22.49 -13.64
C SER A 202 8.37 22.91 -12.43
N SER A 203 7.98 21.96 -11.58
CA SER A 203 7.08 22.23 -10.45
C SER A 203 7.71 23.14 -9.40
N GLN A 204 6.91 24.08 -8.90
CA GLN A 204 7.28 24.93 -7.78
C GLN A 204 6.69 24.37 -6.50
N ARG A 205 7.55 24.21 -5.48
CA ARG A 205 7.13 23.78 -4.15
C ARG A 205 6.15 24.80 -3.56
N LEU A 206 4.97 24.31 -3.16
CA LEU A 206 4.03 25.04 -2.33
C LEU A 206 4.57 25.12 -0.90
N ARG A 207 4.11 26.11 -0.13
CA ARG A 207 4.56 26.44 1.24
C ARG A 207 4.96 25.19 2.07
N PRO A 208 5.99 25.26 2.93
CA PRO A 208 6.31 24.15 3.84
C PRO A 208 5.08 23.78 4.68
N LEU A 209 4.61 22.56 4.48
CA LEU A 209 3.49 21.94 5.19
C LEU A 209 3.95 20.59 5.75
N SER A 210 3.27 20.11 6.79
CA SER A 210 3.50 18.75 7.28
C SER A 210 2.92 17.78 6.25
N ILE A 211 3.81 17.23 5.44
CA ILE A 211 3.46 16.18 4.50
C ILE A 211 3.80 14.89 5.23
N GLY A 212 2.76 14.21 5.71
CA GLY A 212 2.89 12.94 6.39
C GLY A 212 3.56 11.90 5.51
N GLY A 213 4.18 10.92 6.14
CA GLY A 213 4.85 9.81 5.48
C GLY A 213 6.35 9.79 5.74
N THR A 214 6.88 8.59 5.89
CA THR A 214 8.30 8.33 5.71
C THR A 214 8.64 8.70 4.25
N PRO A 215 9.83 9.29 3.96
CA PRO A 215 10.27 9.54 2.59
C PRO A 215 10.05 8.29 1.73
N PRO A 216 9.78 8.42 0.42
CA PRO A 216 9.34 7.29 -0.40
C PRO A 216 10.32 6.13 -0.24
N GLN A 217 9.91 5.15 0.57
CA GLN A 217 10.66 3.92 0.77
C GLN A 217 10.37 3.03 -0.43
N SER A 218 11.33 2.15 -0.75
CA SER A 218 11.39 1.23 -1.89
C SER A 218 10.24 0.20 -1.97
N SER A 219 8.99 0.63 -1.80
CA SER A 219 7.80 -0.22 -1.74
C SER A 219 6.82 0.18 -2.83
N ALA A 220 6.17 -0.81 -3.45
CA ALA A 220 5.16 -0.56 -4.46
C ALA A 220 3.93 0.20 -3.88
N PRO A 221 3.29 1.09 -4.67
CA PRO A 221 2.05 1.74 -4.26
C PRO A 221 0.93 0.74 -3.96
N LEU A 222 -0.06 1.16 -3.17
CA LEU A 222 -1.30 0.39 -2.99
C LEU A 222 -2.07 0.30 -4.32
N GLU A 223 -2.86 -0.75 -4.52
CA GLU A 223 -3.68 -0.89 -5.75
C GLU A 223 -4.62 0.29 -5.95
N THR A 224 -5.16 0.82 -4.84
CA THR A 224 -6.02 2.01 -4.80
C THR A 224 -5.28 3.31 -5.11
N GLN A 225 -3.97 3.27 -5.32
CA GLN A 225 -3.10 4.43 -5.58
C GLN A 225 -2.58 4.48 -7.03
N LEU A 226 -2.74 3.39 -7.80
CA LEU A 226 -2.06 3.18 -9.08
C LEU A 226 -2.37 4.23 -10.16
N GLU A 227 -3.56 4.84 -10.15
CA GLU A 227 -3.95 5.84 -11.16
C GLU A 227 -3.00 7.04 -11.19
N TYR A 228 -2.52 7.46 -10.02
CA TYR A 228 -1.71 8.69 -9.87
C TYR A 228 -0.31 8.44 -9.30
N ALA A 229 -0.06 7.27 -8.71
CA ALA A 229 1.28 6.91 -8.26
C ALA A 229 2.22 6.71 -9.44
N ARG A 230 3.43 7.25 -9.32
CA ARG A 230 4.48 7.18 -10.33
C ARG A 230 5.77 6.67 -9.71
N ARG A 231 6.54 5.98 -10.52
CA ARG A 231 7.89 5.54 -10.18
C ARG A 231 8.77 6.77 -10.00
N LEU A 232 9.49 6.82 -8.88
CA LEU A 232 10.47 7.87 -8.65
C LEU A 232 11.72 7.59 -9.50
N GLU A 233 12.01 8.48 -10.44
CA GLU A 233 13.19 8.40 -11.29
C GLU A 233 14.44 8.95 -10.59
N ALA A 234 15.62 8.47 -11.00
CA ALA A 234 16.89 8.93 -10.47
C ALA A 234 17.08 10.44 -10.71
N GLY A 235 17.62 11.14 -9.71
CA GLY A 235 17.86 12.60 -9.77
C GLY A 235 16.68 13.45 -9.29
N ILE A 236 15.51 12.88 -9.04
CA ILE A 236 14.40 13.58 -8.37
C ILE A 236 14.67 13.59 -6.86
N SER A 237 14.64 14.78 -6.23
CA SER A 237 14.77 14.90 -4.77
C SER A 237 13.71 14.07 -4.05
N THR A 238 14.13 13.33 -3.01
CA THR A 238 13.28 12.47 -2.16
C THR A 238 12.60 13.22 -1.02
N GLU A 239 12.82 14.54 -0.89
CA GLU A 239 12.24 15.32 0.21
C GLU A 239 10.72 15.46 0.07
N PRO A 240 9.95 15.15 1.13
CA PRO A 240 8.51 15.32 1.11
C PRO A 240 8.10 16.74 0.72
N ARG A 241 7.27 16.86 -0.31
CA ARG A 241 6.84 18.15 -0.85
C ARG A 241 5.51 18.04 -1.59
N LEU A 242 4.76 19.13 -1.53
CA LEU A 242 3.61 19.39 -2.37
C LEU A 242 4.04 20.52 -3.30
N SER A 243 3.93 20.29 -4.59
CA SER A 243 4.32 21.24 -5.63
C SER A 243 3.21 21.38 -6.65
N ILE A 244 3.24 22.51 -7.36
CA ILE A 244 2.35 22.80 -8.48
C ILE A 244 3.17 22.92 -9.76
N ALA A 245 2.74 22.28 -10.84
CA ALA A 245 3.34 22.44 -12.15
C ALA A 245 3.07 23.87 -12.68
N ALA A 246 3.91 24.34 -13.62
CA ALA A 246 3.73 25.64 -14.25
C ALA A 246 2.30 25.78 -14.82
N GLY A 247 1.68 26.94 -14.65
CA GLY A 247 0.31 27.19 -15.10
C GLY A 247 -0.78 26.44 -14.33
N GLY A 248 -0.46 25.72 -13.25
CA GLY A 248 -1.45 24.98 -12.47
C GLY A 248 -1.93 23.68 -13.14
N GLU A 249 -1.18 23.15 -14.10
CA GLU A 249 -1.58 22.00 -14.92
C GLU A 249 -1.64 20.68 -14.14
N ALA A 250 -0.87 20.55 -13.06
CA ALA A 250 -0.84 19.36 -12.23
C ALA A 250 -0.38 19.69 -10.80
N LEU A 251 -0.82 18.85 -9.85
CA LEU A 251 -0.22 18.76 -8.53
C LEU A 251 0.80 17.61 -8.51
N VAL A 252 1.96 17.87 -7.90
CA VAL A 252 3.01 16.88 -7.68
C VAL A 252 3.18 16.71 -6.19
N VAL A 253 2.88 15.51 -5.68
CA VAL A 253 3.00 15.19 -4.25
C VAL A 253 4.09 14.16 -4.09
N LEU A 254 5.09 14.47 -3.28
CA LEU A 254 6.07 13.50 -2.82
C LEU A 254 5.85 13.26 -1.33
N SER A 255 5.44 12.05 -0.98
CA SER A 255 5.21 11.60 0.39
C SER A 255 5.79 10.19 0.56
N SER A 256 4.97 9.18 0.84
CA SER A 256 5.37 7.77 0.77
C SER A 256 5.55 7.25 -0.66
N GLN A 257 4.99 7.96 -1.64
CA GLN A 257 5.12 7.71 -3.08
C GLN A 257 5.24 9.05 -3.81
N LEU A 258 5.65 9.02 -5.08
CA LEU A 258 5.46 10.14 -6.00
C LEU A 258 4.06 10.04 -6.59
N TYR A 259 3.24 11.06 -6.39
CA TYR A 259 1.95 11.22 -7.07
C TYR A 259 2.03 12.38 -8.04
N VAL A 260 1.58 12.16 -9.27
CA VAL A 260 1.40 13.21 -10.27
C VAL A 260 -0.06 13.23 -10.65
N ILE A 261 -0.75 14.33 -10.32
CA ILE A 261 -2.20 14.45 -10.41
C ILE A 261 -2.49 15.57 -11.41
N PRO A 262 -2.90 15.23 -12.66
CA PRO A 262 -3.33 16.22 -13.64
C PRO A 262 -4.48 17.05 -13.09
N ARG A 263 -4.49 18.35 -13.36
CA ARG A 263 -5.57 19.23 -12.92
C ARG A 263 -6.93 18.74 -13.43
N SER A 264 -7.00 18.29 -14.68
CA SER A 264 -8.23 17.77 -15.28
C SER A 264 -8.87 16.61 -14.49
N ALA A 265 -8.06 15.86 -13.74
CA ALA A 265 -8.53 14.75 -12.93
C ALA A 265 -8.99 15.17 -11.52
N ILE A 266 -8.69 16.39 -11.07
CA ILE A 266 -9.06 16.88 -9.74
C ILE A 266 -10.51 17.38 -9.77
N ARG A 267 -11.41 16.66 -9.10
CA ARG A 267 -12.83 17.05 -8.95
C ARG A 267 -13.00 18.18 -7.97
N ARG A 268 -12.34 18.08 -6.82
CA ARG A 268 -12.34 19.09 -5.75
C ARG A 268 -11.16 18.89 -4.82
N LEU A 269 -10.85 19.94 -4.06
CA LEU A 269 -10.08 19.82 -2.82
C LEU A 269 -11.02 19.66 -1.63
N GLU A 270 -10.58 18.93 -0.61
CA GLU A 270 -11.37 18.69 0.60
C GLU A 270 -10.50 18.88 1.85
N VAL A 271 -10.96 19.73 2.77
CA VAL A 271 -10.32 19.92 4.09
C VAL A 271 -11.16 19.22 5.15
N VAL A 272 -10.58 18.17 5.73
CA VAL A 272 -11.14 17.47 6.90
C VAL A 272 -10.57 18.10 8.17
N ARG A 273 -11.45 18.57 9.05
CA ARG A 273 -11.09 19.25 10.28
C ARG A 273 -11.46 18.39 11.49
N LEU A 274 -10.49 18.15 12.37
CA LEU A 274 -10.67 17.46 13.63
C LEU A 274 -10.41 18.42 14.80
N THR A 275 -11.36 18.50 15.72
CA THR A 275 -11.17 19.12 17.02
C THR A 275 -10.46 18.14 17.96
N PRO A 276 -9.52 18.59 18.80
CA PRO A 276 -8.88 17.74 19.80
C PRO A 276 -9.92 17.10 20.72
N ALA A 277 -9.83 15.78 20.92
CA ALA A 277 -10.65 15.05 21.89
C ALA A 277 -9.80 13.96 22.58
N LYS A 278 -9.47 12.86 21.88
CA LYS A 278 -8.51 11.85 22.39
C LYS A 278 -7.12 11.92 21.76
N GLY A 279 -6.99 12.55 20.59
CA GLY A 279 -5.72 12.89 19.95
C GLY A 279 -5.54 14.39 19.79
N SER A 280 -4.51 14.78 19.04
CA SER A 280 -4.09 16.17 18.88
C SER A 280 -5.05 17.05 18.06
N GLY A 281 -6.05 16.45 17.40
CA GLY A 281 -6.84 17.13 16.37
C GLY A 281 -5.99 17.57 15.17
N GLY A 282 -6.52 18.52 14.39
CA GLY A 282 -5.82 19.16 13.27
C GLY A 282 -6.67 19.29 12.02
N ALA A 283 -6.03 19.63 10.91
CA ALA A 283 -6.62 19.68 9.58
C ALA A 283 -5.86 18.76 8.64
N THR A 284 -6.56 18.15 7.69
CA THR A 284 -5.96 17.38 6.59
C THR A 284 -6.58 17.79 5.28
N LEU A 285 -5.74 18.06 4.29
CA LEU A 285 -6.11 18.42 2.94
C LEU A 285 -5.97 17.22 2.01
N TYR A 286 -7.01 16.95 1.25
CA TYR A 286 -7.07 15.92 0.23
C TYR A 286 -7.38 16.50 -1.15
N ALA A 287 -6.85 15.87 -2.20
CA ALA A 287 -7.40 15.97 -3.54
C ALA A 287 -8.38 14.81 -3.75
N ILE A 288 -9.60 15.12 -4.19
CA ILE A 288 -10.57 14.13 -4.64
C ILE A 288 -10.49 14.07 -6.15
N CYS A 289 -9.99 12.95 -6.66
CA CYS A 289 -9.66 12.79 -8.08
C CYS A 289 -10.63 11.83 -8.77
N ASP A 290 -10.72 11.91 -10.09
CA ASP A 290 -11.38 10.90 -10.90
C ASP A 290 -10.79 9.51 -10.62
N SER A 291 -11.62 8.47 -10.73
CA SER A 291 -11.18 7.10 -10.56
C SER A 291 -12.04 6.19 -11.42
N ALA A 292 -11.40 5.18 -12.03
CA ALA A 292 -12.09 4.12 -12.75
C ALA A 292 -12.65 3.02 -11.83
N ALA A 293 -12.43 3.11 -10.51
CA ALA A 293 -12.98 2.15 -9.56
C ALA A 293 -14.53 2.20 -9.54
N PRO A 294 -15.23 1.05 -9.60
CA PRO A 294 -16.65 0.96 -9.96
C PRO A 294 -17.61 1.65 -9.00
N ASN A 295 -17.27 1.78 -7.71
CA ASN A 295 -18.13 2.38 -6.68
C ASN A 295 -17.46 3.59 -6.00
N SER A 296 -16.63 4.33 -6.74
CA SER A 296 -15.86 5.45 -6.19
C SER A 296 -16.50 6.81 -6.52
N GLU A 297 -16.80 7.60 -5.49
CA GLU A 297 -17.10 9.03 -5.65
C GLU A 297 -15.86 9.87 -6.01
N GLY A 298 -14.71 9.22 -6.07
CA GLY A 298 -13.41 9.77 -6.38
C GLY A 298 -12.34 9.17 -5.49
N GLN A 299 -11.12 9.11 -6.01
CA GLN A 299 -9.96 8.70 -5.24
C GLN A 299 -9.50 9.85 -4.34
N SER A 300 -9.44 9.61 -3.03
CA SER A 300 -8.90 10.58 -2.07
C SER A 300 -7.39 10.41 -1.94
N LEU A 301 -6.64 11.48 -2.24
CA LEU A 301 -5.18 11.54 -2.13
C LEU A 301 -4.78 12.57 -1.08
N PHE A 302 -4.00 12.16 -0.09
CA PHE A 302 -3.47 13.04 0.94
C PHE A 302 -2.49 14.05 0.32
N LEU A 303 -2.68 15.33 0.58
CA LEU A 303 -1.78 16.40 0.14
C LEU A 303 -0.94 16.96 1.28
N ALA A 304 -1.58 17.29 2.41
CA ALA A 304 -0.93 17.96 3.54
C ALA A 304 -1.75 17.83 4.84
N ALA A 305 -1.09 18.01 5.97
CA ALA A 305 -1.72 18.14 7.29
C ALA A 305 -1.21 19.39 8.02
N ASP A 306 -2.03 19.91 8.95
CA ASP A 306 -1.65 20.96 9.90
C ASP A 306 -2.16 20.59 11.30
N PRO A 307 -1.37 20.79 12.37
CA PRO A 307 -1.81 20.51 13.73
C PRO A 307 -2.97 21.42 14.20
N LYS A 308 -3.21 22.56 13.55
CA LYS A 308 -4.33 23.45 13.86
C LYS A 308 -5.57 23.04 13.04
N THR A 309 -6.71 22.96 13.70
CA THR A 309 -8.01 22.59 13.10
C THR A 309 -8.39 23.44 11.87
N ASP A 310 -8.00 24.72 11.83
CA ASP A 310 -8.25 25.61 10.68
C ASP A 310 -6.98 25.97 9.90
N GLY A 311 -5.84 25.33 10.21
CA GLY A 311 -4.53 25.71 9.70
C GLY A 311 -4.36 25.59 8.18
N LEU A 312 -5.25 24.85 7.51
CA LEU A 312 -5.22 24.63 6.07
C LEU A 312 -6.27 25.42 5.29
N ASN A 313 -7.21 26.13 5.92
CA ASN A 313 -8.36 26.73 5.22
C ASN A 313 -7.93 27.76 4.15
N GLU A 314 -7.11 28.74 4.55
CA GLU A 314 -6.61 29.77 3.63
C GLU A 314 -5.70 29.19 2.55
N PHE A 315 -4.83 28.24 2.93
CA PHE A 315 -3.96 27.56 1.99
C PHE A 315 -4.76 26.77 0.93
N ALA A 316 -5.77 26.02 1.37
CA ALA A 316 -6.62 25.23 0.51
C ALA A 316 -7.44 26.12 -0.43
N GLN A 317 -7.94 27.27 0.05
CA GLN A 317 -8.65 28.25 -0.78
C GLN A 317 -7.73 28.81 -1.87
N ASN A 318 -6.54 29.29 -1.50
CA ASN A 318 -5.58 29.82 -2.46
C ASN A 318 -5.16 28.77 -3.49
N LEU A 319 -4.96 27.52 -3.05
CA LEU A 319 -4.63 26.42 -3.95
C LEU A 319 -5.80 26.09 -4.90
N ALA A 320 -7.02 26.03 -4.37
CA ALA A 320 -8.24 25.78 -5.15
C ALA A 320 -8.46 26.87 -6.21
N ASP A 321 -8.25 28.13 -5.85
CA ASP A 321 -8.33 29.26 -6.78
C ASP A 321 -7.23 29.18 -7.84
N GLN A 322 -5.99 28.87 -7.43
CA GLN A 322 -4.84 28.78 -8.33
C GLN A 322 -5.01 27.67 -9.37
N ILE A 323 -5.56 26.52 -8.98
CA ILE A 323 -5.82 25.43 -9.92
C ILE A 323 -7.21 25.53 -10.54
N GLY A 324 -8.08 26.42 -10.05
CA GLY A 324 -9.43 26.66 -10.54
C GLY A 324 -10.39 25.51 -10.28
N CYS A 325 -10.34 24.85 -9.12
CA CYS A 325 -11.23 23.74 -8.75
C CYS A 325 -12.12 24.07 -7.54
N PRO A 326 -13.26 23.37 -7.37
CA PRO A 326 -14.05 23.48 -6.15
C PRO A 326 -13.26 23.11 -4.88
N LEU A 327 -13.60 23.75 -3.77
CA LEU A 327 -13.09 23.44 -2.44
C LEU A 327 -14.26 23.16 -1.49
N ASP A 328 -14.15 22.05 -0.77
CA ASP A 328 -15.03 21.73 0.37
C ASP A 328 -14.24 21.85 1.68
N ILE A 329 -14.75 22.66 2.61
CA ILE A 329 -14.24 22.77 3.98
C ILE A 329 -15.35 22.29 4.91
N GLY A 330 -15.32 21.00 5.22
CA GLY A 330 -16.32 20.36 6.08
C GLY A 330 -16.33 20.93 7.50
N PRO A 331 -17.39 20.68 8.30
CA PRO A 331 -17.43 21.07 9.70
C PRO A 331 -16.31 20.38 10.51
N ALA A 332 -15.96 20.93 11.66
CA ALA A 332 -14.98 20.29 12.54
C ALA A 332 -15.62 19.14 13.32
N PHE A 333 -15.00 17.95 13.30
CA PHE A 333 -15.47 16.76 14.00
C PHE A 333 -14.60 16.43 15.22
N ALA A 334 -15.17 15.83 16.26
CA ALA A 334 -14.38 15.35 17.38
C ALA A 334 -13.56 14.10 17.00
N ASP A 335 -12.27 14.09 17.37
CA ASP A 335 -11.39 12.93 17.23
C ASP A 335 -11.81 11.80 18.20
N CYS A 336 -12.47 10.76 17.69
CA CYS A 336 -13.21 9.76 18.48
C CYS A 336 -12.39 8.55 18.96
#